data_AF-A0A426JYU6-F1
#
_entry.id   AF-A0A426JYU6-F1
#
_cell.length_a   1.000
_cell.length_b   1.000
_cell.length_c   1.000
_cell.angle_alpha   90.00
_cell.angle_beta   90.00
_cell.angle_gamma   90.00
#
_symmetry.space_group_name_H-M   'P 1'
#
loop_
_entity.id
_entity.type
_entity.pdbx_description
1 polymer ?
#
loop_
_entity_poly.entity_id
_entity_poly.type
_entity_poly.pdbx_seq_one_letter_code
_entity_poly.pdbx_strand_id
1 'polypeptide(L)'
;MHSMVDGATPAAKRRVHTAHRLTAAARRRTAEDGLSGFTVDEICDEAGISRRTFFNYFASKEDAVLGFTTLWDQHEIEQRFTAGGEPDRPGVSANLLDDYAGMLVERWTEVGLTPEQVADLVAAMDREPRLLSRLFESIRARERADVELVRGREGLREGDLRAQVAVQLVGALGGACMGRFLEPDNADPLHTIMQRRLAAAREVFAAALTGGTQ
;
A
#
# COMPACT_ATOMS: atom_id res chain seq x y z
N MET A 1 -1.30 20.30 5.02
CA MET A 1 -2.36 19.30 4.83
C MET A 1 -3.13 19.67 3.57
N HIS A 2 -2.66 19.19 2.41
CA HIS A 2 -3.40 19.29 1.15
C HIS A 2 -3.51 17.85 0.67
N SER A 3 -4.67 17.25 0.95
CA SER A 3 -5.00 15.92 0.46
C SER A 3 -5.21 16.04 -1.04
N MET A 4 -4.53 15.24 -1.86
CA MET A 4 -4.73 15.20 -3.33
C MET A 4 -6.17 14.87 -3.74
N VAL A 5 -7.03 14.54 -2.78
CA VAL A 5 -8.48 14.51 -2.95
C VAL A 5 -9.06 15.88 -3.35
N ASP A 6 -8.40 17.01 -3.09
CA ASP A 6 -8.91 18.32 -3.51
C ASP A 6 -8.84 18.57 -5.03
N GLY A 7 -7.98 17.83 -5.76
CA GLY A 7 -7.93 17.82 -7.23
C GLY A 7 -8.70 16.67 -7.90
N ALA A 8 -9.16 15.67 -7.12
CA ALA A 8 -9.81 14.48 -7.66
C ALA A 8 -11.22 14.80 -8.20
N THR A 9 -11.52 14.31 -9.41
CA THR A 9 -12.85 14.48 -10.00
C THR A 9 -13.93 13.89 -9.08
N PRO A 10 -15.17 14.43 -9.09
CA PRO A 10 -16.28 13.84 -8.33
C PRO A 10 -16.52 12.35 -8.63
N ALA A 11 -16.18 11.90 -9.84
CA ALA A 11 -16.24 10.49 -10.22
C ALA A 11 -15.17 9.64 -9.51
N ALA A 12 -13.93 10.12 -9.39
CA ALA A 12 -12.86 9.45 -8.65
C ALA A 12 -13.20 9.34 -7.16
N LYS A 13 -13.70 10.42 -6.55
CA LYS A 13 -14.15 10.40 -5.13
C LYS A 13 -15.26 9.38 -4.89
N ARG A 14 -16.28 9.35 -5.76
CA ARG A 14 -17.37 8.35 -5.68
C ARG A 14 -16.86 6.92 -5.82
N ARG A 15 -15.87 6.69 -6.70
CA ARG A 15 -15.26 5.37 -6.87
C ARG A 15 -14.59 4.90 -5.59
N VAL A 16 -13.71 5.71 -5.03
CA VAL A 16 -13.01 5.40 -3.77
C VAL A 16 -14.02 5.11 -2.65
N HIS A 17 -15.01 5.98 -2.46
CA HIS A 17 -16.04 5.79 -1.43
C HIS A 17 -16.83 4.48 -1.61
N THR A 18 -17.16 4.11 -2.85
CA THR A 18 -17.84 2.84 -3.16
C THR A 18 -16.95 1.63 -2.81
N ALA A 19 -15.66 1.68 -3.17
CA ALA A 19 -14.70 0.63 -2.84
C ALA A 19 -14.58 0.42 -1.32
N HIS A 20 -14.52 1.51 -0.54
CA HIS A 20 -14.47 1.44 0.92
C HIS A 20 -15.75 0.82 1.52
N ARG A 21 -16.93 1.22 1.03
CA ARG A 21 -18.20 0.65 1.51
C ARG A 21 -18.28 -0.86 1.26
N LEU A 22 -17.88 -1.30 0.07
CA LEU A 22 -17.82 -2.72 -0.27
C LEU A 22 -16.80 -3.48 0.59
N THR A 23 -15.63 -2.89 0.81
CA THR A 23 -14.57 -3.46 1.66
C THR A 23 -15.06 -3.64 3.11
N ALA A 24 -15.70 -2.61 3.67
CA ALA A 24 -16.24 -2.65 5.02
C ALA A 24 -17.35 -3.72 5.16
N ALA A 25 -18.26 -3.80 4.18
CA ALA A 25 -19.29 -4.85 4.17
C ALA A 25 -18.66 -6.25 4.07
N ALA A 26 -17.67 -6.44 3.19
CA ALA A 26 -16.98 -7.72 3.03
C ALA A 26 -16.23 -8.13 4.30
N ARG A 27 -15.52 -7.20 4.96
CA ARG A 27 -14.83 -7.47 6.23
C ARG A 27 -15.80 -7.87 7.34
N ARG A 28 -16.87 -7.09 7.54
CA ARG A 28 -17.90 -7.38 8.55
C ARG A 28 -18.53 -8.76 8.34
N ARG A 29 -19.01 -9.03 7.11
CA ARG A 29 -19.59 -10.33 6.75
C ARG A 29 -18.61 -11.48 6.92
N THR A 30 -17.34 -11.27 6.60
CA THR A 30 -16.30 -12.29 6.78
C THR A 30 -16.02 -12.56 8.26
N ALA A 31 -15.99 -11.52 9.10
CA ALA A 31 -15.80 -11.67 10.53
C ALA A 31 -16.99 -12.40 11.20
N GLU A 32 -18.22 -12.08 10.80
CA GLU A 32 -19.45 -12.68 11.33
C GLU A 32 -19.67 -14.11 10.82
N ASP A 33 -19.72 -14.28 9.50
CA ASP A 33 -20.23 -15.50 8.85
C ASP A 33 -19.12 -16.37 8.23
N GLY A 34 -17.88 -15.86 8.18
CA GLY A 34 -16.80 -16.44 7.37
C GLY A 34 -16.95 -16.11 5.89
N LEU A 35 -15.90 -16.38 5.10
CA LEU A 35 -15.86 -15.99 3.69
C LEU A 35 -16.85 -16.81 2.85
N SER A 36 -17.22 -18.02 3.25
CA SER A 36 -18.26 -18.82 2.59
C SER A 36 -19.69 -18.50 3.05
N GLY A 37 -19.83 -17.70 4.11
CA GLY A 37 -21.13 -17.40 4.73
C GLY A 37 -21.98 -16.37 3.98
N PHE A 38 -21.40 -15.70 2.98
CA PHE A 38 -22.09 -14.73 2.13
C PHE A 38 -21.66 -14.84 0.66
N THR A 39 -22.50 -14.30 -0.21
CA THR A 39 -22.31 -14.21 -1.65
C THR A 39 -21.98 -12.78 -2.09
N VAL A 40 -21.34 -12.65 -3.26
CA VAL A 40 -21.10 -11.33 -3.86
C VAL A 40 -22.42 -10.59 -4.11
N ASP A 41 -23.48 -11.31 -4.46
CA ASP A 41 -24.78 -10.70 -4.76
C ASP A 41 -25.39 -10.06 -3.51
N GLU A 42 -25.29 -10.70 -2.34
CA GLU A 42 -25.78 -10.14 -1.07
C GLU A 42 -25.06 -8.82 -0.69
N ILE A 43 -23.75 -8.73 -0.94
CA ILE A 43 -23.01 -7.47 -0.74
C ILE A 43 -23.40 -6.43 -1.80
N CYS A 44 -23.62 -6.87 -3.04
CA CYS A 44 -24.06 -5.98 -4.11
C CYS A 44 -25.43 -5.37 -3.81
N ASP A 45 -26.37 -6.17 -3.30
CA ASP A 45 -27.69 -5.75 -2.88
C ASP A 45 -27.62 -4.76 -1.72
N GLU A 46 -26.78 -5.02 -0.70
CA GLU A 46 -26.55 -4.09 0.41
C GLU A 46 -25.95 -2.76 -0.05
N ALA A 47 -25.04 -2.81 -1.03
CA ALA A 47 -24.37 -1.62 -1.54
C ALA A 47 -25.16 -0.89 -2.63
N GLY A 48 -26.23 -1.48 -3.17
CA GLY A 48 -27.02 -0.94 -4.28
C GLY A 48 -26.26 -0.91 -5.61
N ILE A 49 -25.41 -1.90 -5.87
CA ILE A 49 -24.62 -1.99 -7.11
C ILE A 49 -24.84 -3.32 -7.84
N SER A 50 -24.45 -3.40 -9.11
CA SER A 50 -24.50 -4.67 -9.85
C SER A 50 -23.31 -5.56 -9.54
N ARG A 51 -23.46 -6.87 -9.73
CA ARG A 51 -22.35 -7.84 -9.69
C ARG A 51 -21.21 -7.48 -10.65
N ARG A 52 -21.54 -7.02 -11.87
CA ARG A 52 -20.54 -6.51 -12.83
C ARG A 52 -19.78 -5.33 -12.24
N THR A 53 -20.47 -4.42 -11.55
CA THR A 53 -19.84 -3.29 -10.86
C THR A 53 -18.87 -3.78 -9.80
N PHE A 54 -19.26 -4.73 -8.94
CA PHE A 54 -18.37 -5.30 -7.93
C PHE A 54 -17.08 -5.85 -8.54
N PHE A 55 -17.17 -6.64 -9.62
CA PHE A 55 -16.00 -7.20 -10.28
C PHE A 55 -15.15 -6.17 -11.05
N ASN A 56 -15.69 -4.97 -11.30
CA ASN A 56 -14.87 -3.86 -11.76
C ASN A 56 -13.98 -3.30 -10.64
N TYR A 57 -14.39 -3.45 -9.36
CA TYR A 57 -13.60 -3.02 -8.19
C TYR A 57 -12.67 -4.11 -7.68
N PHE A 58 -13.13 -5.36 -7.59
CA PHE A 58 -12.38 -6.44 -6.95
C PHE A 58 -12.38 -7.69 -7.81
N ALA A 59 -11.23 -8.35 -7.94
CA ALA A 59 -11.13 -9.60 -8.70
C ALA A 59 -11.73 -10.79 -7.94
N SER A 60 -11.84 -10.71 -6.62
CA SER A 60 -12.34 -11.79 -5.76
C SER A 60 -13.00 -11.28 -4.48
N LYS A 61 -13.65 -12.17 -3.72
CA LYS A 61 -14.18 -11.82 -2.38
C LYS A 61 -13.05 -11.52 -1.41
N GLU A 62 -11.97 -12.29 -1.49
CA GLU A 62 -10.75 -12.08 -0.71
C GLU A 62 -10.17 -10.68 -0.97
N ASP A 63 -10.14 -10.24 -2.22
CA ASP A 63 -9.67 -8.90 -2.58
C ASP A 63 -10.58 -7.80 -2.03
N ALA A 64 -11.89 -8.03 -2.00
CA ALA A 64 -12.82 -7.11 -1.36
C ALA A 64 -12.58 -7.02 0.15
N VAL A 65 -12.31 -8.14 0.84
CA VAL A 65 -11.98 -8.13 2.28
C VAL A 65 -10.64 -7.41 2.52
N LEU A 66 -9.62 -7.70 1.72
CA LEU A 66 -8.29 -7.12 1.85
C LEU A 66 -8.24 -5.65 1.37
N GLY A 67 -9.26 -5.19 0.65
CA GLY A 67 -9.30 -3.85 0.07
C GLY A 67 -8.39 -3.70 -1.16
N PHE A 68 -8.04 -4.79 -1.84
CA PHE A 68 -7.20 -4.76 -3.04
C PHE A 68 -8.04 -4.45 -4.28
N THR A 69 -8.31 -3.17 -4.52
CA THR A 69 -9.09 -2.75 -5.69
C THR A 69 -8.25 -2.68 -6.96
N THR A 70 -8.90 -3.01 -8.08
CA THR A 70 -8.35 -2.93 -9.44
C THR A 70 -8.52 -1.54 -10.07
N LEU A 71 -9.26 -0.64 -9.43
CA LEU A 71 -9.55 0.70 -9.97
C LEU A 71 -8.62 1.81 -9.47
N TRP A 72 -7.69 1.51 -8.57
CA TRP A 72 -6.67 2.50 -8.21
C TRP A 72 -5.70 2.65 -9.36
N ASP A 73 -5.87 3.75 -10.11
CA ASP A 73 -4.95 4.17 -11.13
C ASP A 73 -3.69 4.72 -10.47
N GLN A 74 -2.69 3.86 -10.32
CA GLN A 74 -1.39 4.23 -9.76
C GLN A 74 -0.49 4.90 -10.80
N HIS A 75 -0.95 5.04 -12.06
CA HIS A 75 -0.10 5.45 -13.16
C HIS A 75 0.48 6.85 -12.95
N GLU A 76 -0.30 7.80 -12.43
CA GLU A 76 0.21 9.16 -12.17
C GLU A 76 1.28 9.15 -11.06
N ILE A 77 1.03 8.41 -9.98
CA ILE A 77 1.98 8.26 -8.87
C ILE A 77 3.27 7.61 -9.35
N GLU A 78 3.16 6.52 -10.12
CA GLU A 78 4.29 5.78 -10.68
C GLU A 78 5.05 6.58 -11.73
N GLN A 79 4.37 7.39 -12.55
CA GLN A 79 5.01 8.31 -13.49
C GLN A 79 5.83 9.38 -12.77
N ARG A 80 5.27 10.02 -11.73
CA ARG A 80 6.02 11.00 -10.93
C ARG A 80 7.22 10.36 -10.25
N PHE A 81 7.04 9.15 -9.71
CA PHE A 81 8.15 8.38 -9.17
C PHE A 81 9.20 8.10 -10.26
N THR A 82 8.82 7.62 -11.44
CA THR A 82 9.80 7.30 -12.50
C THR A 82 10.53 8.55 -13.00
N ALA A 83 9.84 9.68 -13.11
CA ALA A 83 10.40 10.96 -13.59
C ALA A 83 11.45 11.58 -12.64
N GLY A 84 11.49 11.17 -11.37
CA GLY A 84 12.48 11.65 -10.39
C GLY A 84 13.86 10.98 -10.48
N GLY A 85 14.01 9.95 -11.31
CA GLY A 85 15.25 9.17 -11.48
C GLY A 85 16.28 9.81 -12.40
N GLU A 86 17.50 9.28 -12.35
CA GLU A 86 18.61 9.66 -13.23
C GLU A 86 19.13 8.40 -13.98
N PRO A 87 18.39 7.82 -14.95
CA PRO A 87 18.69 6.50 -15.50
C PRO A 87 20.03 6.41 -16.25
N ASP A 88 20.56 7.54 -16.71
CA ASP A 88 21.85 7.62 -17.40
C ASP A 88 23.03 7.74 -16.42
N ARG A 89 22.78 7.93 -15.14
CA ARG A 89 23.82 8.05 -14.12
C ARG A 89 24.16 6.67 -13.55
N PRO A 90 25.45 6.29 -13.47
CA PRO A 90 25.82 5.03 -12.84
C PRO A 90 25.50 5.08 -11.35
N GLY A 91 24.71 4.12 -10.87
CA GLY A 91 24.46 3.94 -9.45
C GLY A 91 23.00 3.89 -9.08
N VAL A 92 22.71 4.42 -7.90
CA VAL A 92 21.36 4.63 -7.37
C VAL A 92 21.31 6.11 -6.98
N SER A 93 20.26 6.80 -7.38
CA SER A 93 20.06 8.21 -7.09
C SER A 93 19.94 8.46 -5.58
N ALA A 94 20.41 9.62 -5.11
CA ALA A 94 20.38 9.96 -3.69
C ALA A 94 18.95 10.12 -3.15
N ASN A 95 18.00 10.49 -4.01
CA ASN A 95 16.58 10.68 -3.70
C ASN A 95 15.74 9.40 -3.81
N LEU A 96 16.30 8.26 -4.27
CA LEU A 96 15.50 7.05 -4.54
C LEU A 96 14.65 6.63 -3.33
N LEU A 97 15.28 6.54 -2.15
CA LEU A 97 14.59 6.07 -0.95
C LEU A 97 13.49 7.03 -0.49
N ASP A 98 13.73 8.34 -0.62
CA ASP A 98 12.77 9.37 -0.20
C ASP A 98 11.58 9.41 -1.18
N ASP A 99 11.84 9.34 -2.49
CA ASP A 99 10.80 9.33 -3.52
C ASP A 99 9.97 8.05 -3.45
N TYR A 100 10.61 6.89 -3.27
CA TYR A 100 9.91 5.62 -3.14
C TYR A 100 9.04 5.58 -1.87
N ALA A 101 9.57 6.09 -0.75
CA ALA A 101 8.79 6.22 0.48
C ALA A 101 7.63 7.21 0.34
N GLY A 102 7.82 8.32 -0.36
CA GLY A 102 6.76 9.27 -0.69
C GLY A 102 5.64 8.62 -1.49
N MET A 103 6.00 7.86 -2.53
CA MET A 103 5.04 7.07 -3.32
C MET A 103 4.27 6.06 -2.46
N LEU A 104 4.94 5.32 -1.56
CA LEU A 104 4.27 4.38 -0.66
C LEU A 104 3.30 5.06 0.30
N VAL A 105 3.69 6.19 0.89
CA VAL A 105 2.83 6.98 1.78
C VAL A 105 1.60 7.49 1.04
N GLU A 106 1.78 7.95 -0.20
CA GLU A 106 0.66 8.40 -1.04
C GLU A 106 -0.31 7.25 -1.33
N ARG A 107 0.20 6.10 -1.79
CA ARG A 107 -0.60 4.89 -2.04
C ARG A 107 -1.40 4.48 -0.79
N TRP A 108 -0.81 4.54 0.40
CA TRP A 108 -1.54 4.23 1.65
C TRP A 108 -2.57 5.26 2.04
N THR A 109 -2.29 6.53 1.81
CA THR A 109 -3.25 7.62 2.08
C THR A 109 -4.49 7.45 1.21
N GLU A 110 -4.33 7.00 -0.04
CA GLU A 110 -5.46 6.69 -0.93
C GLU A 110 -6.26 5.46 -0.50
N VAL A 111 -5.60 4.45 0.10
CA VAL A 111 -6.28 3.27 0.67
C VAL A 111 -7.10 3.64 1.91
N GLY A 112 -6.77 4.75 2.59
CA GLY A 112 -7.62 5.35 3.62
C GLY A 112 -7.93 4.46 4.83
N LEU A 113 -6.96 3.66 5.29
CA LEU A 113 -7.12 2.78 6.46
C LEU A 113 -7.36 3.58 7.74
N THR A 114 -8.48 3.31 8.41
CA THR A 114 -8.77 3.79 9.77
C THR A 114 -8.52 2.69 10.80
N PRO A 115 -8.34 3.01 12.10
CA PRO A 115 -8.22 2.01 13.16
C PRO A 115 -9.39 1.02 13.20
N GLU A 116 -10.62 1.49 12.97
CA GLU A 116 -11.82 0.63 12.91
C GLU A 116 -11.75 -0.34 11.74
N GLN A 117 -11.36 0.15 10.56
CA GLN A 117 -11.18 -0.69 9.37
C GLN A 117 -10.11 -1.76 9.56
N VAL A 118 -9.09 -1.50 10.38
CA VAL A 118 -8.04 -2.46 10.71
C VAL A 118 -8.55 -3.49 11.69
N ALA A 119 -9.32 -3.10 12.71
CA ALA A 119 -9.96 -4.04 13.62
C ALA A 119 -10.88 -5.03 12.87
N ASP A 120 -11.69 -4.53 11.94
CA ASP A 120 -12.55 -5.37 11.09
C ASP A 120 -11.73 -6.33 10.20
N LEU A 121 -10.59 -5.86 9.66
CA LEU A 121 -9.69 -6.69 8.86
C LEU A 121 -9.06 -7.81 9.70
N VAL A 122 -8.59 -7.48 10.92
CA VAL A 122 -8.02 -8.45 11.86
C VAL A 122 -9.07 -9.49 12.23
N ALA A 123 -10.29 -9.07 12.59
CA ALA A 123 -11.38 -10.00 12.90
C ALA A 123 -11.71 -10.93 11.73
N ALA A 124 -11.72 -10.41 10.50
CA ALA A 124 -11.91 -11.23 9.30
C ALA A 124 -10.76 -12.23 9.08
N MET A 125 -9.51 -11.84 9.33
CA MET A 125 -8.33 -12.72 9.20
C MET A 125 -8.28 -13.79 10.28
N ASP A 126 -8.65 -13.47 11.52
CA ASP A 126 -8.75 -14.42 12.61
C ASP A 126 -9.81 -15.49 12.30
N ARG A 127 -10.93 -15.06 11.71
CA ARG A 127 -12.01 -15.96 11.26
C ARG A 127 -11.61 -16.80 10.05
N GLU A 128 -10.85 -16.23 9.11
CA GLU A 128 -10.47 -16.84 7.84
C GLU A 128 -8.94 -16.73 7.59
N PRO A 129 -8.12 -17.59 8.23
CA PRO A 129 -6.65 -17.50 8.14
C PRO A 129 -6.08 -17.61 6.73
N ARG A 130 -6.81 -18.20 5.78
CA ARG A 130 -6.41 -18.26 4.36
C ARG A 130 -6.26 -16.88 3.72
N LEU A 131 -6.91 -15.84 4.25
CA LEU A 131 -6.72 -14.46 3.81
C LEU A 131 -5.27 -14.01 3.95
N LEU A 132 -4.52 -14.55 4.93
CA LEU A 132 -3.10 -14.28 5.08
C LEU A 132 -2.28 -14.77 3.88
N SER A 133 -2.65 -15.91 3.28
CA SER A 133 -1.97 -16.42 2.09
C SER A 133 -2.17 -15.48 0.89
N ARG A 134 -3.40 -15.01 0.70
CA ARG A 134 -3.73 -14.02 -0.35
C ARG A 134 -3.06 -12.67 -0.11
N LEU A 135 -2.97 -12.24 1.16
CA LEU A 135 -2.22 -11.04 1.57
C LEU A 135 -0.74 -11.16 1.19
N PHE A 136 -0.06 -12.26 1.56
CA PHE A 136 1.35 -12.46 1.22
C PHE A 136 1.59 -12.57 -0.28
N GLU A 137 0.68 -13.19 -1.02
CA GLU A 137 0.72 -13.21 -2.49
C GLU A 137 0.67 -11.79 -3.06
N SER A 138 -0.25 -10.96 -2.56
CA SER A 138 -0.39 -9.55 -2.99
C SER A 138 0.85 -8.72 -2.65
N ILE A 139 1.38 -8.85 -1.43
CA ILE A 139 2.61 -8.15 -1.01
C ILE A 139 3.77 -8.54 -1.92
N ARG A 140 3.98 -9.83 -2.20
CA ARG A 140 5.05 -10.29 -3.11
C ARG A 140 4.84 -9.84 -4.56
N ALA A 141 3.59 -9.80 -5.03
CA ALA A 141 3.29 -9.29 -6.36
C ALA A 141 3.61 -7.79 -6.45
N ARG A 142 3.26 -7.02 -5.42
CA ARG A 142 3.56 -5.58 -5.32
C ARG A 142 5.06 -5.32 -5.25
N GLU A 143 5.78 -6.04 -4.38
CA GLU A 143 7.23 -5.92 -4.25
C GLU A 143 7.92 -6.15 -5.60
N ARG A 144 7.55 -7.21 -6.33
CA ARG A 144 8.11 -7.48 -7.67
C ARG A 144 7.83 -6.34 -8.66
N ALA A 145 6.61 -5.79 -8.66
CA ALA A 145 6.26 -4.67 -9.52
C ALA A 145 7.08 -3.41 -9.18
N ASP A 146 7.22 -3.11 -7.89
CA ASP A 146 7.99 -1.95 -7.42
C ASP A 146 9.49 -2.11 -7.68
N VAL A 147 10.03 -3.33 -7.62
CA VAL A 147 11.42 -3.61 -8.02
C VAL A 147 11.64 -3.28 -9.49
N GLU A 148 10.70 -3.64 -10.37
CA GLU A 148 10.79 -3.27 -11.79
C GLU A 148 10.67 -1.75 -12.02
N LEU A 149 9.83 -1.06 -11.25
CA LEU A 149 9.74 0.41 -11.29
C LEU A 149 11.07 1.06 -10.89
N VAL A 150 11.66 0.63 -9.76
CA VAL A 150 12.96 1.13 -9.31
C VAL A 150 14.06 0.82 -10.32
N ARG A 151 14.06 -0.39 -10.88
CA ARG A 151 15.03 -0.81 -11.88
C ARG A 151 14.96 0.08 -13.13
N GLY A 152 13.75 0.33 -13.64
CA GLY A 152 13.53 1.20 -14.79
C GLY A 152 13.92 2.65 -14.51
N ARG A 153 13.55 3.17 -13.33
CA ARG A 153 13.88 4.53 -12.87
C ARG A 153 15.40 4.78 -12.82
N GLU A 154 16.16 3.80 -12.35
CA GLU A 154 17.61 3.93 -12.09
C GLU A 154 18.48 3.33 -13.21
N GLY A 155 17.90 2.86 -14.32
CA GLY A 155 18.66 2.27 -15.43
C GLY A 155 19.41 0.97 -15.04
N LEU A 156 18.93 0.26 -14.00
CA LEU A 156 19.61 -0.91 -13.47
C LEU A 156 19.39 -2.16 -14.34
N ARG A 157 20.39 -3.02 -14.38
CA ARG A 157 20.30 -4.33 -15.05
C ARG A 157 19.33 -5.26 -14.32
N GLU A 158 18.79 -6.23 -15.06
CA GLU A 158 18.00 -7.32 -14.46
C GLU A 158 18.83 -8.05 -13.39
N GLY A 159 18.17 -8.39 -12.27
CA GLY A 159 18.80 -9.05 -11.13
C GLY A 159 19.76 -8.19 -10.32
N ASP A 160 19.84 -6.87 -10.56
CA ASP A 160 20.59 -5.97 -9.68
C ASP A 160 19.92 -5.90 -8.29
N LEU A 161 20.65 -6.30 -7.25
CA LEU A 161 20.14 -6.38 -5.89
C LEU A 161 19.81 -5.00 -5.31
N ARG A 162 20.37 -3.92 -5.85
CA ARG A 162 20.13 -2.56 -5.31
C ARG A 162 18.66 -2.16 -5.41
N ALA A 163 17.98 -2.53 -6.50
CA ALA A 163 16.54 -2.30 -6.63
C ALA A 163 15.74 -3.09 -5.59
N GLN A 164 16.06 -4.37 -5.42
CA GLN A 164 15.41 -5.24 -4.43
C GLN A 164 15.60 -4.72 -3.00
N VAL A 165 16.84 -4.41 -2.62
CA VAL A 165 17.18 -3.91 -1.29
C VAL A 165 16.50 -2.56 -1.01
N ALA A 166 16.46 -1.65 -1.99
CA ALA A 166 15.77 -0.37 -1.83
C ALA A 166 14.27 -0.57 -1.54
N VAL A 167 13.60 -1.42 -2.31
CA VAL A 167 12.17 -1.75 -2.12
C VAL A 167 11.94 -2.41 -0.77
N GLN A 168 12.73 -3.43 -0.42
CA GLN A 168 12.58 -4.19 0.81
C GLN A 168 12.83 -3.33 2.06
N LEU A 169 13.87 -2.48 2.03
CA LEU A 169 14.19 -1.58 3.13
C LEU A 169 13.03 -0.63 3.41
N VAL A 170 12.58 0.11 2.39
CA VAL A 170 11.51 1.09 2.57
C VAL A 170 10.17 0.40 2.86
N GLY A 171 9.89 -0.73 2.23
CA GLY A 171 8.71 -1.54 2.50
C GLY A 171 8.63 -1.99 3.96
N ALA A 172 9.75 -2.47 4.53
CA ALA A 172 9.83 -2.84 5.93
C ALA A 172 9.62 -1.64 6.87
N LEU A 173 10.26 -0.50 6.58
CA LEU A 173 10.06 0.73 7.35
C LEU A 173 8.60 1.18 7.32
N GLY A 174 7.97 1.09 6.17
CA GLY A 174 6.60 1.51 6.00
C GLY A 174 5.57 0.56 6.63
N GLY A 175 5.83 -0.75 6.65
CA GLY A 175 5.06 -1.68 7.48
C GLY A 175 5.07 -1.26 8.96
N ALA A 176 6.24 -0.87 9.48
CA ALA A 176 6.37 -0.35 10.84
C ALA A 176 5.78 1.06 11.02
N CYS A 177 5.72 1.89 9.97
CA CYS A 177 4.98 3.16 10.00
C CYS A 177 3.49 2.93 10.19
N MET A 178 2.92 1.97 9.47
CA MET A 178 1.49 1.67 9.52
C MET A 178 1.07 1.26 10.94
N GLY A 179 1.84 0.41 11.60
CA GLY A 179 1.59 0.02 12.99
C GLY A 179 1.48 1.24 13.92
N ARG A 180 2.45 2.17 13.86
CA ARG A 180 2.43 3.40 14.66
C ARG A 180 1.30 4.36 14.25
N PHE A 181 1.03 4.48 12.96
CA PHE A 181 0.00 5.39 12.44
C PHE A 181 -1.40 5.04 12.95
N LEU A 182 -1.67 3.75 13.16
CA LEU A 182 -2.96 3.21 13.60
C LEU A 182 -3.14 3.20 15.11
N GLU A 183 -2.12 3.58 15.89
CA GLU A 183 -2.24 3.67 17.34
C GLU A 183 -3.21 4.79 17.74
N PRO A 184 -4.15 4.57 18.70
CA PRO A 184 -5.19 5.54 19.03
C PRO A 184 -4.70 6.92 19.50
N ASP A 185 -3.50 6.98 20.08
CA ASP A 185 -2.87 8.19 20.61
C ASP A 185 -1.97 8.90 19.58
N ASN A 186 -1.84 8.37 18.37
CA ASN A 186 -0.99 8.94 17.34
C ASN A 186 -1.63 10.19 16.70
N ALA A 187 -0.94 11.33 16.83
CA ALA A 187 -1.30 12.58 16.16
C ALA A 187 -0.45 12.85 14.90
N ASP A 188 0.61 12.07 14.66
CA ASP A 188 1.53 12.32 13.56
C ASP A 188 0.97 11.75 12.24
N PRO A 189 1.03 12.51 11.13
CA PRO A 189 0.65 11.99 9.83
C PRO A 189 1.68 10.97 9.32
N LEU A 190 1.23 10.04 8.47
CA LEU A 190 2.03 8.91 8.00
C LEU A 190 3.36 9.34 7.35
N HIS A 191 3.38 10.43 6.59
CA HIS A 191 4.62 10.97 5.99
C HIS A 191 5.66 11.38 7.03
N THR A 192 5.24 11.99 8.15
CA THR A 192 6.14 12.40 9.24
C THR A 192 6.75 11.17 9.91
N ILE A 193 5.94 10.14 10.16
CA ILE A 193 6.41 8.87 10.76
C ILE A 193 7.44 8.22 9.82
N MET A 194 7.15 8.16 8.52
CA MET A 194 8.06 7.61 7.51
C MET A 194 9.38 8.39 7.42
N GLN A 195 9.33 9.72 7.34
CA GLN A 195 10.53 10.56 7.28
C GLN A 195 11.44 10.37 8.49
N ARG A 196 10.88 10.31 9.70
CA ARG A 196 11.66 10.05 10.92
C ARG A 196 12.33 8.68 10.89
N ARG A 197 11.63 7.64 10.40
CA ARG A 197 12.20 6.30 10.26
C ARG A 197 13.29 6.21 9.20
N LEU A 198 13.15 6.89 8.07
CA LEU A 198 14.19 6.98 7.05
C LEU A 198 15.44 7.70 7.57
N ALA A 199 15.25 8.81 8.29
CA ALA A 199 16.36 9.53 8.91
C ALA A 199 17.14 8.62 9.89
N ALA A 200 16.41 7.93 10.78
CA ALA A 200 17.02 6.97 11.71
C ALA A 200 17.74 5.82 10.99
N ALA A 201 17.16 5.28 9.90
CA ALA A 201 17.82 4.25 9.10
C ALA A 201 19.13 4.74 8.50
N ARG A 202 19.17 5.97 7.98
CA ARG A 202 20.41 6.59 7.45
C ARG A 202 21.47 6.74 8.53
N GLU A 203 21.11 7.15 9.74
CA GLU A 203 22.04 7.24 10.87
C GLU A 203 22.63 5.87 11.25
N VAL A 204 21.78 4.83 11.33
CA VAL A 204 22.21 3.45 11.60
C VAL A 204 23.21 2.96 10.55
N PHE A 205 22.91 3.16 9.26
CA PHE A 205 23.83 2.75 8.19
C PHE A 205 25.12 3.59 8.17
N ALA A 206 25.04 4.90 8.42
CA ALA A 206 26.22 5.77 8.48
C ALA A 206 27.17 5.35 9.61
N ALA A 207 26.64 5.04 10.80
CA ALA A 207 27.44 4.56 11.92
C ALA A 207 28.15 3.22 11.62
N ALA A 208 27.47 2.31 10.90
CA ALA A 208 28.07 1.04 10.49
C ALA A 208 29.25 1.22 9.50
N LEU A 209 29.19 2.24 8.64
CA LEU A 209 30.24 2.54 7.67
C LEU A 209 31.44 3.27 8.28
N THR A 210 31.23 4.05 9.36
CA THR A 210 32.30 4.76 10.06
C THR A 210 32.98 3.92 11.15
N GLY A 211 32.28 2.90 11.68
CA GLY A 211 32.77 2.03 12.76
C GLY A 211 33.71 0.88 12.35
N GLY A 212 34.03 0.72 11.06
CA GLY A 212 34.89 -0.35 10.54
C GLY A 212 36.41 -0.08 10.60
N THR A 213 36.84 1.01 11.24
CA THR A 213 38.26 1.31 11.45
C THR A 213 38.54 1.54 12.93
N GLN A 214 38.59 0.46 13.71
CA GLN A 214 39.38 0.38 14.95
C GLN A 214 40.03 -0.99 15.03
#